data_AF-A0A4U2ZYG7-F1
#
_entry.id   AF-A0A4U2ZYG7-F1
#
_cell.length_a   1.000
_cell.length_b   1.000
_cell.length_c   1.000
_cell.angle_alpha   90.00
_cell.angle_beta   90.00
_cell.angle_gamma   90.00
#
_symmetry.space_group_name_H-M   'P 1'
#
loop_
_entity.id
_entity.type
_entity.pdbx_description
1 polymer ?
#
loop_
_entity_poly.entity_id
_entity_poly.type
_entity_poly.pdbx_seq_one_letter_code
_entity_poly.pdbx_strand_id
1 'polypeptide(L)'
;MKRKIFSLFALTCFALPIQASAYTFQSLPIASKSKQWYIEIDKSHNANKQAVQPKKGVYDTYSLLIKNIGNDVSNVAVEILDNTPTSKATFNP
;
A
#
# COMPACT_ATOMS: atom_id res chain seq x y z
N MET A 1 -6.74 19.54 -42.96
CA MET A 1 -7.19 19.42 -41.54
C MET A 1 -6.89 18.06 -40.91
N LYS A 2 -7.04 16.93 -41.63
CA LYS A 2 -6.82 15.57 -41.10
C LYS A 2 -5.47 15.35 -40.39
N ARG A 3 -4.36 15.88 -40.92
CA ARG A 3 -3.02 15.77 -40.32
C ARG A 3 -2.87 16.54 -38.99
N LYS A 4 -3.54 17.69 -38.85
CA LYS A 4 -3.53 18.48 -37.60
C LYS A 4 -4.38 17.81 -36.51
N ILE A 5 -5.49 17.20 -36.90
CA ILE A 5 -6.37 16.44 -36.00
C ILE A 5 -5.63 15.20 -35.48
N PHE A 6 -4.92 14.48 -36.34
CA PHE A 6 -4.14 13.31 -35.95
C PHE A 6 -2.97 13.68 -35.01
N SER A 7 -2.27 14.78 -35.29
CA SER A 7 -1.24 15.31 -34.39
C SER A 7 -1.80 15.72 -33.02
N LEU A 8 -2.98 16.35 -32.99
CA LEU A 8 -3.61 16.79 -31.75
C LEU A 8 -4.04 15.58 -30.90
N PHE A 9 -4.61 14.56 -31.54
CA PHE A 9 -4.99 13.30 -30.89
C PHE A 9 -3.78 12.55 -30.32
N ALA A 10 -2.68 12.46 -31.08
CA ALA A 10 -1.44 11.86 -30.61
C ALA A 10 -0.87 12.60 -29.39
N LEU A 11 -0.88 13.94 -29.41
CA LEU A 11 -0.40 14.77 -28.29
C LEU A 11 -1.22 14.52 -27.01
N THR A 12 -2.54 14.36 -27.12
CA THR A 12 -3.41 14.05 -25.98
C THR A 12 -3.17 12.66 -25.40
N CYS A 13 -2.83 11.66 -26.22
CA CYS A 13 -2.52 10.31 -25.73
C CYS A 13 -1.23 10.25 -24.90
N PHE A 14 -0.23 11.09 -25.18
CA PHE A 14 1.00 11.17 -24.39
C PHE A 14 0.89 12.04 -23.13
N ALA A 15 -0.11 12.92 -23.06
CA ALA A 15 -0.27 13.87 -21.96
C ALA A 15 -1.08 13.32 -20.78
N LEU A 16 -1.78 12.20 -20.94
CA LEU A 16 -2.57 11.61 -19.86
C LEU A 16 -1.65 10.72 -19.00
N PRO A 17 -1.33 11.11 -17.75
CA PRO A 17 -0.62 10.22 -16.86
C PRO A 17 -1.48 8.98 -16.66
N ILE A 18 -0.93 7.81 -16.97
CA ILE A 18 -1.50 6.53 -16.55
C ILE A 18 -1.40 6.53 -15.03
N GLN A 19 -2.46 6.99 -14.36
CA GLN A 19 -2.55 6.96 -12.91
C GLN A 19 -2.72 5.49 -12.51
N ALA A 20 -1.60 4.83 -12.25
CA ALA A 20 -1.60 3.56 -11.55
C ALA A 20 -1.93 3.84 -10.09
N SER A 21 -3.22 3.76 -9.76
CA SER A 21 -3.68 3.85 -8.38
C SER A 21 -3.36 2.53 -7.69
N ALA A 22 -2.21 2.45 -7.02
CA ALA A 22 -2.03 1.44 -5.98
C ALA A 22 -3.01 1.75 -4.84
N TYR A 23 -3.56 0.73 -4.20
CA TYR A 23 -4.33 0.95 -2.98
C TYR A 23 -3.39 1.57 -1.92
N THR A 24 -3.67 2.81 -1.54
CA THR A 24 -2.95 3.51 -0.48
C THR A 24 -3.88 3.73 0.70
N PHE A 25 -3.33 3.74 1.91
CA PHE A 25 -4.12 4.06 3.10
C PHE A 25 -4.63 5.50 3.02
N GLN A 26 -5.94 5.71 3.23
CA GLN A 26 -6.55 7.04 3.20
C GLN A 26 -5.96 7.95 4.30
N SER A 27 -5.62 7.37 5.45
CA SER A 27 -4.99 8.04 6.57
C SER A 27 -4.10 7.07 7.33
N LEU A 28 -3.07 7.62 7.99
CA LEU A 28 -2.16 6.89 8.87
C LEU A 28 -1.94 7.70 10.17
N PRO A 29 -1.75 7.02 11.32
CA PRO A 29 -1.79 5.56 11.49
C PRO A 29 -3.20 4.97 11.34
N ILE A 30 -3.27 3.70 10.96
CA ILE A 30 -4.50 2.89 11.00
C ILE A 30 -4.26 1.71 11.95
N ALA A 31 -5.20 1.48 12.86
CA ALA A 31 -5.09 0.43 13.85
C ALA A 31 -6.36 -0.42 13.94
N SER A 32 -6.17 -1.69 14.25
CA SER A 32 -7.24 -2.64 14.56
C SER A 32 -6.91 -3.40 15.83
N LYS A 33 -7.94 -3.69 16.62
CA LYS A 33 -7.81 -4.37 17.91
C LYS A 33 -8.82 -5.50 18.00
N SER A 34 -8.32 -6.70 18.30
CA SER A 34 -9.12 -7.84 18.71
C SER A 34 -9.04 -8.03 20.24
N LYS A 35 -9.54 -9.16 20.75
CA LYS A 35 -9.35 -9.53 22.16
C LYS A 35 -7.89 -9.87 22.51
N GLN A 36 -7.10 -10.30 21.52
CA GLN A 36 -5.77 -10.87 21.73
C GLN A 36 -4.66 -10.07 21.05
N TRP A 37 -5.00 -9.30 20.01
CA TRP A 37 -4.01 -8.63 19.17
C TRP A 37 -4.37 -7.16 18.97
N TYR A 38 -3.35 -6.33 19.06
CA TYR A 38 -3.39 -4.96 18.56
C TYR A 38 -2.44 -4.85 17.38
N ILE A 39 -2.95 -4.37 16.26
CA ILE A 39 -2.21 -4.21 15.01
C ILE A 39 -2.30 -2.75 14.60
N GLU A 40 -1.17 -2.14 14.25
CA GLU A 40 -1.10 -0.79 13.73
C GLU A 40 -0.20 -0.75 12.50
N ILE A 41 -0.65 -0.04 11.47
CA ILE A 41 0.15 0.32 10.30
C ILE A 41 0.34 1.83 10.35
N ASP A 42 1.59 2.28 10.24
CA ASP A 42 1.94 3.69 10.18
C ASP A 42 3.05 3.94 9.15
N LYS A 43 3.40 5.20 8.93
CA LYS A 43 4.57 5.61 8.16
C LYS A 43 5.82 4.92 8.70
N SER A 44 6.72 4.51 7.81
CA SER A 44 8.00 3.95 8.24
C SER A 44 8.78 4.96 9.09
N HIS A 45 8.95 4.63 10.36
CA HIS A 45 9.80 5.35 11.30
C HIS A 45 11.24 4.86 11.10
N ASN A 46 11.90 5.41 10.08
CA ASN A 46 13.25 5.00 9.69
C ASN A 46 14.29 5.32 10.77
N ALA A 47 14.55 4.37 11.67
CA ALA A 47 15.73 4.38 12.53
C ALA A 47 16.89 3.55 11.94
N ASN A 48 16.59 2.55 11.09
CA ASN A 48 17.58 1.64 10.52
C ASN A 48 17.91 1.98 9.05
N LYS A 49 19.14 2.43 8.79
CA LYS A 49 19.62 2.75 7.43
C LYS A 49 19.73 1.54 6.50
N GLN A 50 19.65 0.32 7.02
CA GLN A 50 19.68 -0.93 6.25
C GLN A 50 18.28 -1.36 5.77
N ALA A 51 17.20 -0.74 6.29
CA ALA A 51 15.85 -1.02 5.82
C ALA A 51 15.62 -0.43 4.42
N VAL A 52 14.79 -1.12 3.64
CA VAL A 52 14.37 -0.65 2.31
C VAL A 52 13.69 0.70 2.46
N GLN A 53 14.23 1.71 1.77
CA GLN A 53 13.71 3.07 1.81
C GLN A 53 12.61 3.24 0.77
N PRO A 54 11.54 4.00 1.07
CA PRO A 54 10.49 4.27 0.10
C PRO A 54 11.08 4.93 -1.15
N LYS A 55 10.61 4.51 -2.33
CA LYS A 55 11.04 5.05 -3.61
C LYS A 55 9.88 5.78 -4.25
N LYS A 56 9.98 7.12 -4.28
CA LYS A 56 8.95 8.01 -4.82
C LYS A 56 8.49 7.54 -6.21
N GLY A 57 7.18 7.30 -6.35
CA GLY A 57 6.55 6.87 -7.59
C GLY A 57 6.74 5.39 -7.94
N VAL A 58 7.34 4.59 -7.06
CA VAL A 58 7.51 3.13 -7.27
C VAL A 58 6.87 2.34 -6.13
N TYR A 59 7.26 2.60 -4.88
CA TYR A 59 6.66 1.97 -3.71
C TYR A 59 6.84 2.84 -2.47
N ASP A 60 5.85 2.76 -1.57
CA ASP A 60 5.94 3.28 -0.22
C ASP A 60 6.42 2.19 0.75
N THR A 61 6.83 2.60 1.96
CA THR A 61 7.24 1.69 3.03
C THR A 61 6.52 2.09 4.31
N TYR A 62 5.93 1.10 4.97
CA TYR A 62 5.15 1.27 6.20
C TYR A 62 5.75 0.44 7.33
N SER A 63 5.52 0.86 8.57
CA SER A 63 5.80 0.05 9.74
C SER A 63 4.55 -0.75 10.13
N LEU A 64 4.73 -2.03 10.45
CA LEU A 64 3.70 -2.89 11.01
C LEU A 64 4.04 -3.20 12.47
N LEU A 65 3.21 -2.70 13.39
CA LEU A 65 3.32 -2.95 14.82
C LEU A 65 2.30 -4.01 15.23
N ILE A 66 2.77 -5.09 15.84
CA ILE A 66 1.94 -6.17 16.35
C ILE A 66 2.22 -6.33 17.84
N LYS A 67 1.18 -6.15 18.66
CA LYS A 67 1.26 -6.31 20.11
C LYS A 67 0.31 -7.41 20.55
N ASN A 68 0.85 -8.37 21.29
CA ASN A 68 0.02 -9.29 22.08
C ASN A 68 -0.61 -8.50 23.24
N ILE A 69 -1.92 -8.53 23.33
CA ILE A 69 -2.70 -7.90 24.41
C ILE A 69 -3.60 -8.92 25.13
N GLY A 70 -3.50 -10.20 24.77
CA GLY A 70 -4.20 -11.31 25.41
C GLY A 70 -3.32 -12.01 26.45
N ASN A 71 -3.94 -12.77 27.33
CA ASN A 71 -3.23 -13.47 28.41
C ASN A 71 -2.75 -14.88 28.01
N ASP A 72 -3.39 -15.51 27.01
CA ASP A 72 -3.20 -16.93 26.68
C ASP A 72 -2.77 -17.16 25.22
N VAL A 73 -1.86 -16.33 24.70
CA VAL A 73 -1.37 -16.46 23.32
C VAL A 73 0.14 -16.37 23.30
N SER A 74 0.80 -17.38 22.72
CA SER A 74 2.27 -17.49 22.65
C SER A 74 2.82 -17.37 21.23
N ASN A 75 2.01 -17.71 20.22
CA ASN A 75 2.44 -17.77 18.82
C ASN A 75 1.70 -16.74 17.97
N VAL A 76 2.42 -16.13 17.03
CA VAL A 76 1.87 -15.22 16.03
C VAL A 76 2.28 -15.72 14.64
N ALA A 77 1.31 -15.80 13.73
CA ALA A 77 1.54 -15.95 12.30
C ALA A 77 1.09 -14.66 11.63
N VAL A 78 1.94 -14.12 10.76
CA VAL A 78 1.68 -12.86 10.05
C VAL A 78 1.76 -13.14 8.57
N GLU A 79 0.66 -12.88 7.86
CA GLU A 79 0.58 -13.01 6.42
C GLU A 79 0.36 -11.61 5.82
N ILE A 80 1.20 -11.25 4.86
CA ILE A 80 1.06 -10.02 4.08
C ILE A 80 0.77 -10.47 2.65
N LEU A 81 -0.40 -10.07 2.14
CA LEU A 81 -0.87 -10.44 0.82
C LEU A 81 -0.84 -9.22 -0.10
N ASP A 82 -0.36 -9.42 -1.32
CA ASP A 82 -0.44 -8.40 -2.36
C ASP A 82 -1.91 -8.12 -2.69
N ASN A 83 -2.34 -6.86 -2.61
CA ASN A 83 -3.68 -6.45 -3.00
C ASN A 83 -3.69 -5.92 -4.44
N THR A 84 -3.42 -6.80 -5.41
CA THR A 84 -3.52 -6.47 -6.84
C THR A 84 -4.80 -7.07 -7.43
N PRO A 85 -5.38 -6.47 -8.50
CA PRO A 85 -6.62 -6.98 -9.12
C PRO A 85 -6.53 -8.42 -9.63
N THR A 86 -5.32 -8.92 -9.89
CA THR A 86 -5.06 -10.31 -10.29
C THR A 86 -4.72 -11.23 -9.12
N SER A 87 -4.47 -10.68 -7.92
CA SER A 87 -4.28 -11.47 -6.71
C SER A 87 -5.63 -12.05 -6.27
N LYS A 88 -5.60 -13.30 -5.79
CA LYS A 88 -6.74 -13.90 -5.08
C LYS A 88 -6.79 -13.46 -3.62
N ALA A 89 -6.27 -12.28 -3.28
CA ALA A 89 -6.40 -11.73 -1.93
C ALA A 89 -7.87 -11.36 -1.72
N THR A 90 -8.64 -12.28 -1.16
CA THR A 90 -10.06 -12.03 -0.89
C THR A 90 -10.13 -11.21 0.39
N PHE A 91 -10.31 -9.90 0.25
CA PHE A 91 -10.67 -9.02 1.36
C PHE A 91 -12.20 -8.85 1.34
N ASN A 92 -12.89 -9.64 2.16
CA ASN A 92 -14.31 -9.39 2.45
C ASN A 92 -14.38 -8.47 3.68
N PRO A 93 -14.82 -7.20 3.53
CA PRO A 93 -14.92 -6.25 4.64
C PRO A 93 -15.93 -6.67 5.71
#